data_AF-A0A7X8B3E3-F1
#
_entry.id   AF-A0A7X8B3E3-F1
#
_cell.length_a   1.000
_cell.length_b   1.000
_cell.length_c   1.000
_cell.angle_alpha   90.00
_cell.angle_beta   90.00
_cell.angle_gamma   90.00
#
_symmetry.space_group_name_H-M   'P 1'
#
loop_
_entity.id
_entity.type
_entity.pdbx_description
1 polymer ?
#
loop_
_entity_poly.entity_id
_entity_poly.type
_entity_poly.pdbx_seq_one_letter_code
_entity_poly.pdbx_strand_id
1 'polypeptide(L)'
;MGLLRSRALRDRKEFIDALRSLAYYGATVEFEIRERQEPVQVVFRVTPGDIYPIRSVDVEVQPRAPELKRSMPSPVQMGLNPGTPAKARGIVDAGSAIARRARERGYPFASVGETRVIADHLTQDVAVTLTLETGPFARFGDIAVVDLVSVERSYVYGKLPWKRGDPYNEALLDELRKRLSEPRLFSVIRVDRSSNWPMTTQRPTGAATWKAMSWCTGSWGTV
;
A
#
# COMPACT_ATOMS: atom_id res chain seq x y z
N MET A 1 -32.25 16.30 21.69
CA MET A 1 -31.99 17.21 20.55
C MET A 1 -30.55 17.21 20.06
N GLY A 2 -29.53 17.31 20.94
CA GLY A 2 -28.11 17.34 20.50
C GLY A 2 -27.61 16.10 19.76
N LEU A 3 -28.13 14.91 20.09
CA LEU A 3 -27.67 13.64 19.50
C LEU A 3 -27.98 13.51 18.01
N LEU A 4 -29.20 13.85 17.57
CA LEU A 4 -29.58 13.77 16.15
C LEU A 4 -28.80 14.77 15.30
N ARG A 5 -28.65 16.02 15.78
CA ARG A 5 -27.86 17.04 15.10
C ARG A 5 -26.37 16.65 15.02
N SER A 6 -25.79 16.12 16.11
CA SER A 6 -24.41 15.63 16.11
C SER A 6 -24.22 14.47 15.12
N ARG A 7 -25.18 13.55 15.05
CA ARG A 7 -25.18 12.46 14.08
C ARG A 7 -25.26 13.00 12.65
N ALA A 8 -26.19 13.89 12.36
CA ALA A 8 -26.36 14.47 11.02
C ALA A 8 -25.12 15.23 10.54
N LEU A 9 -24.39 15.91 11.44
CA LEU A 9 -23.13 16.57 11.12
C LEU A 9 -22.03 15.56 10.73
N ARG A 10 -21.94 14.42 11.41
CA ARG A 10 -21.00 13.35 11.04
C ARG A 10 -21.38 12.74 9.69
N ASP A 11 -22.64 12.38 9.51
CA ASP A 11 -23.11 11.78 8.25
C ASP A 11 -22.93 12.75 7.07
N ARG A 12 -23.13 14.07 7.26
CA ARG A 12 -22.81 15.10 6.26
C ARG A 12 -21.35 15.04 5.81
N LYS A 13 -20.41 14.91 6.76
CA LYS A 13 -18.98 14.77 6.44
C LYS A 13 -18.73 13.50 5.63
N GLU A 14 -19.31 12.38 6.03
CA GLU A 14 -19.19 11.11 5.29
C GLU A 14 -19.71 11.22 3.85
N PHE A 15 -20.85 11.90 3.63
CA PHE A 15 -21.33 12.17 2.27
C PHE A 15 -20.33 13.01 1.44
N ILE A 16 -19.79 14.08 2.03
CA ILE A 16 -18.81 14.94 1.35
C ILE A 16 -17.54 14.15 1.01
N ASP A 17 -17.03 13.35 1.95
CA ASP A 17 -15.83 12.54 1.74
C ASP A 17 -16.06 11.46 0.67
N ALA A 18 -17.25 10.82 0.66
CA ALA A 18 -17.64 9.87 -0.38
C ALA A 18 -17.71 10.53 -1.76
N LEU A 19 -18.32 11.72 -1.87
CA LEU A 19 -18.42 12.46 -3.13
C LEU A 19 -17.05 12.90 -3.64
N ARG A 20 -16.17 13.39 -2.76
CA ARG A 20 -14.77 13.70 -3.08
C ARG A 20 -14.02 12.47 -3.57
N SER A 21 -14.26 11.30 -2.99
CA SER A 21 -13.64 10.05 -3.44
C SER A 21 -13.99 9.69 -4.90
N LEU A 22 -15.14 10.18 -5.37
CA LEU A 22 -15.66 10.02 -6.73
C LEU A 22 -15.31 11.19 -7.67
N ALA A 23 -14.45 12.11 -7.23
CA ALA A 23 -14.01 13.32 -7.92
C ALA A 23 -14.98 14.51 -7.93
N TYR A 24 -16.03 14.49 -7.10
CA TYR A 24 -16.93 15.63 -6.89
C TYR A 24 -16.41 16.54 -5.76
N TYR A 25 -15.33 17.28 -6.04
CA TYR A 25 -14.68 18.11 -5.00
C TYR A 25 -15.46 19.39 -4.66
N GLY A 26 -16.31 19.86 -5.57
CA GLY A 26 -17.23 20.98 -5.37
C GLY A 26 -18.57 20.58 -4.76
N ALA A 27 -18.74 19.33 -4.30
CA ALA A 27 -20.02 18.86 -3.78
C ALA A 27 -20.46 19.60 -2.52
N THR A 28 -21.76 19.89 -2.45
CA THR A 28 -22.41 20.46 -1.27
C THR A 28 -23.44 19.48 -0.72
N VAL A 29 -23.48 19.38 0.60
CA VAL A 29 -24.44 18.55 1.33
C VAL A 29 -25.07 19.41 2.42
N GLU A 30 -26.38 19.56 2.35
CA GLU A 30 -27.20 20.25 3.34
C GLU A 30 -28.08 19.23 4.06
N PHE A 31 -28.47 19.51 5.29
CA PHE A 31 -29.41 18.66 6.02
C PHE A 31 -30.44 19.47 6.79
N GLU A 32 -31.63 18.90 6.91
CA GLU A 32 -32.77 19.45 7.61
C GLU A 32 -33.32 18.40 8.57
N ILE A 33 -33.61 18.79 9.83
CA ILE A 33 -34.25 17.91 10.81
C ILE A 33 -35.72 18.34 10.92
N ARG A 34 -36.63 17.47 10.54
CA ARG A 34 -38.09 17.70 10.56
C ARG A 34 -38.66 17.17 11.85
N GLU A 35 -38.58 18.00 12.88
CA GLU A 35 -39.00 17.66 14.26
C GLU A 35 -40.52 17.57 14.44
N ARG A 36 -41.30 18.18 13.53
CA ARG A 36 -42.77 18.15 13.58
C ARG A 36 -43.39 16.91 12.94
N GLN A 37 -42.57 15.97 12.50
CA GLN A 37 -43.02 14.70 11.93
C GLN A 37 -42.75 13.58 12.92
N GLU A 38 -43.67 12.62 12.99
CA GLU A 38 -43.52 11.40 13.79
C GLU A 38 -43.52 10.18 12.85
N PRO A 39 -42.41 9.44 12.75
CA PRO A 39 -41.12 9.66 13.43
C PRO A 39 -40.37 10.90 12.91
N VAL A 40 -39.49 11.47 13.75
CA VAL A 40 -38.62 12.59 13.37
C VAL A 40 -37.76 12.20 12.16
N GLN A 41 -37.78 13.02 11.12
CA GLN A 41 -37.03 12.74 9.89
C GLN A 41 -35.79 13.63 9.77
N VAL A 42 -34.69 13.07 9.26
CA VAL A 42 -33.51 13.82 8.85
C VAL A 42 -33.39 13.70 7.34
N VAL A 43 -33.43 14.83 6.64
CA VAL A 43 -33.39 14.88 5.18
C VAL A 43 -32.08 15.50 4.74
N PHE A 44 -31.30 14.77 3.95
CA PHE A 44 -30.08 15.28 3.31
C PHE A 44 -30.38 15.69 1.88
N ARG A 45 -29.90 16.88 1.49
CA ARG A 45 -29.92 17.37 0.11
C ARG A 45 -28.49 17.39 -0.40
N VAL A 46 -28.22 16.61 -1.43
CA VAL A 46 -26.87 16.41 -1.98
C VAL A 46 -26.82 17.01 -3.37
N THR A 47 -25.89 17.93 -3.59
CA THR A 47 -25.59 18.51 -4.89
C THR A 47 -24.15 18.14 -5.25
N PRO A 48 -23.91 17.17 -6.13
CA PRO A 48 -22.56 16.71 -6.46
C PRO A 48 -21.67 17.77 -7.10
N GLY A 49 -22.24 18.67 -7.92
CA GLY A 49 -21.46 19.60 -8.74
C GLY A 49 -20.70 18.89 -9.87
N ASP A 50 -19.67 19.55 -10.39
CA ASP A 50 -18.87 19.04 -11.50
C ASP A 50 -17.83 18.00 -11.06
N ILE A 51 -17.43 17.15 -12.00
CA ILE A 51 -16.32 16.21 -11.83
C ILE A 51 -15.02 16.97 -12.08
N TYR A 52 -14.09 16.88 -11.13
CA TYR A 52 -12.79 17.53 -11.27
C TYR A 52 -11.81 16.58 -11.97
N PRO A 53 -11.28 16.93 -13.14
CA PRO A 53 -10.25 16.16 -13.79
C PRO A 53 -8.89 16.34 -13.11
N ILE A 54 -8.01 15.36 -13.29
CA ILE A 54 -6.61 15.46 -12.92
C ILE A 54 -5.92 16.46 -13.87
N ARG A 55 -5.28 17.48 -13.32
CA ARG A 55 -4.43 18.42 -14.06
C ARG A 55 -2.99 17.92 -14.13
N SER A 56 -2.43 17.56 -12.99
CA SER A 56 -1.03 17.15 -12.86
C SER A 56 -0.86 16.08 -11.78
N VAL A 57 0.18 15.27 -11.96
CA VAL A 57 0.57 14.23 -11.01
C VAL A 57 2.07 14.26 -10.89
N ASP A 58 2.55 14.54 -9.68
CA ASP A 58 3.96 14.60 -9.35
C ASP A 58 4.32 13.50 -8.35
N VAL A 59 5.54 12.95 -8.51
CA VAL A 59 6.10 11.99 -7.57
C VAL A 59 7.32 12.61 -6.89
N GLU A 60 7.25 12.71 -5.57
CA GLU A 60 8.35 13.10 -4.70
C GLU A 60 8.96 11.85 -4.10
N VAL A 61 10.30 11.81 -4.01
CA VAL A 61 11.03 10.64 -3.50
C VAL A 61 11.90 11.09 -2.35
N GLN A 62 11.71 10.47 -1.18
CA GLN A 62 12.36 10.82 0.07
C GLN A 62 13.08 9.60 0.69
N PRO A 63 14.35 9.74 1.12
CA PRO A 63 15.28 10.81 0.75
C PRO A 63 15.50 10.89 -0.77
N ARG A 64 16.06 12.02 -1.23
CA ARG A 64 16.26 12.30 -2.66
C ARG A 64 17.09 11.19 -3.33
N ALA A 65 16.44 10.42 -4.22
CA ALA A 65 17.06 9.35 -5.00
C ALA A 65 16.75 9.55 -6.51
N PRO A 66 17.59 10.30 -7.26
CA PRO A 66 17.29 10.67 -8.66
C PRO A 66 17.15 9.48 -9.62
N GLU A 67 17.98 8.45 -9.46
CA GLU A 67 17.91 7.23 -10.29
C GLU A 67 16.59 6.48 -10.06
N LEU A 68 16.15 6.39 -8.80
CA LEU A 68 14.88 5.76 -8.46
C LEU A 68 13.72 6.58 -9.01
N LYS A 69 13.74 7.92 -8.84
CA LYS A 69 12.71 8.82 -9.36
C LYS A 69 12.55 8.71 -10.88
N ARG A 70 13.66 8.67 -11.64
CA ARG A 70 13.63 8.47 -13.10
C ARG A 70 13.01 7.14 -13.54
N SER A 71 12.98 6.17 -12.63
CA SER A 71 12.46 4.84 -12.91
C SER A 71 11.02 4.58 -12.47
N MET A 72 10.40 5.60 -11.86
CA MET A 72 9.00 5.54 -11.47
C MET A 72 8.12 5.52 -12.72
N PRO A 73 6.97 4.82 -12.66
CA PRO A 73 6.00 4.83 -13.75
C PRO A 73 5.50 6.25 -14.00
N SER A 74 5.19 6.56 -15.25
CA SER A 74 4.53 7.81 -15.61
C SER A 74 3.11 7.86 -15.01
N PRO A 75 2.49 9.05 -14.87
CA PRO A 75 1.10 9.17 -14.41
C PRO A 75 0.13 8.26 -15.16
N VAL A 76 0.30 8.16 -16.49
CA VAL A 76 -0.53 7.30 -17.34
C VAL A 76 -0.33 5.81 -17.03
N GLN A 77 0.91 5.38 -16.78
CA GLN A 77 1.21 4.00 -16.38
C GLN A 77 0.65 3.65 -14.99
N MET A 78 0.43 4.66 -14.15
CA MET A 78 -0.23 4.51 -12.85
C MET A 78 -1.76 4.61 -12.93
N GLY A 79 -2.33 4.85 -14.13
CA GLY A 79 -3.77 5.04 -14.32
C GLY A 79 -4.28 6.42 -13.88
N LEU A 80 -3.38 7.38 -13.64
CA LEU A 80 -3.71 8.77 -13.32
C LEU A 80 -3.49 9.66 -14.56
N ASN A 81 -4.41 9.52 -15.52
CA ASN A 81 -4.32 10.24 -16.77
C ASN A 81 -4.82 11.68 -16.60
N PRO A 82 -4.04 12.70 -17.00
CA PRO A 82 -4.55 14.07 -17.03
C PRO A 82 -5.83 14.18 -17.87
N GLY A 83 -6.77 15.01 -17.44
CA GLY A 83 -8.10 15.15 -18.04
C GLY A 83 -9.12 14.10 -17.60
N THR A 84 -8.72 13.05 -16.87
CA THR A 84 -9.66 12.05 -16.34
C THR A 84 -10.08 12.35 -14.90
N PRO A 85 -11.24 11.86 -14.43
CA PRO A 85 -11.73 12.14 -13.08
C PRO A 85 -10.72 11.80 -11.98
N ALA A 86 -10.45 12.75 -11.07
CA ALA A 86 -9.51 12.60 -9.96
C ALA A 86 -10.09 11.75 -8.81
N LYS A 87 -10.34 10.46 -9.07
CA LYS A 87 -10.91 9.53 -8.09
C LYS A 87 -9.87 9.12 -7.04
N ALA A 88 -10.25 9.15 -5.77
CA ALA A 88 -9.35 8.82 -4.66
C ALA A 88 -8.77 7.40 -4.76
N ARG A 89 -9.56 6.42 -5.20
CA ARG A 89 -9.09 5.04 -5.40
C ARG A 89 -7.91 4.96 -6.37
N GLY A 90 -7.99 5.68 -7.50
CA GLY A 90 -6.88 5.71 -8.47
C GLY A 90 -5.61 6.33 -7.88
N ILE A 91 -5.76 7.37 -7.06
CA ILE A 91 -4.63 8.03 -6.39
C ILE A 91 -3.96 7.08 -5.37
N VAL A 92 -4.76 6.34 -4.60
CA VAL A 92 -4.26 5.32 -3.65
C VAL A 92 -3.58 4.15 -4.37
N ASP A 93 -4.16 3.68 -5.47
CA ASP A 93 -3.62 2.60 -6.29
C ASP A 93 -2.28 3.02 -6.91
N ALA A 94 -2.18 4.26 -7.39
CA ALA A 94 -0.93 4.85 -7.91
C ALA A 94 0.16 4.95 -6.84
N GLY A 95 -0.18 5.41 -5.63
CA GLY A 95 0.73 5.40 -4.48
C GLY A 95 1.25 4.00 -4.18
N SER A 96 0.35 3.01 -4.14
CA SER A 96 0.72 1.62 -3.92
C SER A 96 1.65 1.07 -5.02
N ALA A 97 1.42 1.46 -6.27
CA ALA A 97 2.25 1.08 -7.41
C ALA A 97 3.67 1.64 -7.32
N ILE A 98 3.85 2.91 -6.95
CA ILE A 98 5.19 3.51 -6.79
C ILE A 98 5.96 2.88 -5.63
N ALA A 99 5.27 2.59 -4.51
CA ALA A 99 5.88 1.93 -3.37
C ALA A 99 6.33 0.50 -3.74
N ARG A 100 5.49 -0.26 -4.43
CA ARG A 100 5.86 -1.59 -4.95
C ARG A 100 7.05 -1.49 -5.91
N ARG A 101 7.04 -0.52 -6.83
CA ARG A 101 8.14 -0.30 -7.77
C ARG A 101 9.48 -0.04 -7.08
N ALA A 102 9.47 0.69 -5.97
CA ALA A 102 10.65 0.91 -5.15
C ALA A 102 11.12 -0.37 -4.44
N ARG A 103 10.18 -1.18 -3.90
CA ARG A 103 10.49 -2.49 -3.31
C ARG A 103 11.04 -3.50 -4.32
N GLU A 104 10.68 -3.39 -5.59
CA GLU A 104 11.29 -4.17 -6.68
C GLU A 104 12.72 -3.70 -7.04
N ARG A 105 13.14 -2.53 -6.56
CA ARG A 105 14.40 -1.86 -6.93
C ARG A 105 15.39 -1.70 -5.77
N GLY A 106 15.29 -2.55 -4.76
CA GLY A 106 16.25 -2.58 -3.66
C GLY A 106 15.82 -1.82 -2.41
N TYR A 107 14.60 -1.28 -2.34
CA TYR A 107 14.12 -0.51 -1.19
C TYR A 107 13.03 -1.28 -0.44
N PRO A 108 13.36 -2.29 0.39
CA PRO A 108 12.38 -3.24 0.97
C PRO A 108 11.32 -2.59 1.85
N PHE A 109 11.64 -1.45 2.47
CA PHE A 109 10.77 -0.73 3.39
C PHE A 109 10.04 0.44 2.73
N ALA A 110 10.09 0.54 1.39
CA ALA A 110 9.46 1.64 0.71
C ALA A 110 7.93 1.64 0.90
N SER A 111 7.41 2.81 1.26
CA SER A 111 6.01 3.05 1.57
C SER A 111 5.53 4.37 0.97
N VAL A 112 4.21 4.53 0.90
CA VAL A 112 3.60 5.81 0.53
C VAL A 112 3.67 6.74 1.73
N GLY A 113 4.28 7.90 1.54
CA GLY A 113 4.31 8.99 2.51
C GLY A 113 3.07 9.87 2.40
N GLU A 114 3.24 11.17 2.64
CA GLU A 114 2.16 12.13 2.50
C GLU A 114 1.67 12.21 1.04
N THR A 115 0.35 12.09 0.86
CA THR A 115 -0.30 12.33 -0.44
C THR A 115 -1.03 13.66 -0.39
N ARG A 116 -0.61 14.61 -1.23
CA ARG A 116 -1.22 15.93 -1.31
C ARG A 116 -2.16 15.99 -2.51
N VAL A 117 -3.42 16.31 -2.27
CA VAL A 117 -4.45 16.46 -3.31
C VAL A 117 -5.03 17.86 -3.17
N ILE A 118 -4.76 18.71 -4.16
CA ILE A 118 -5.21 20.10 -4.17
C ILE A 118 -6.28 20.23 -5.25
N ALA A 119 -7.52 20.47 -4.84
CA ALA A 119 -8.61 20.82 -5.74
C ALA A 119 -8.67 22.33 -5.91
N ASP A 120 -8.52 22.80 -7.14
CA ASP A 120 -8.68 24.21 -7.49
C ASP A 120 -10.14 24.46 -7.87
N HIS A 121 -10.85 25.25 -7.07
CA HIS A 121 -12.27 25.53 -7.32
C HIS A 121 -12.49 26.58 -8.42
N LEU A 122 -11.47 27.33 -8.83
CA LEU A 122 -11.56 28.31 -9.93
C LEU A 122 -11.42 27.62 -11.29
N THR A 123 -10.42 26.74 -11.42
CA THR A 123 -10.20 25.99 -12.67
C THR A 123 -10.92 24.64 -12.69
N GLN A 124 -11.53 24.25 -11.57
CA GLN A 124 -12.27 23.00 -11.37
C GLN A 124 -11.43 21.75 -11.64
N ASP A 125 -10.14 21.78 -11.33
CA ASP A 125 -9.20 20.68 -11.56
C ASP A 125 -8.47 20.26 -10.27
N VAL A 126 -7.75 19.13 -10.35
CA VAL A 126 -6.99 18.59 -9.21
C VAL A 126 -5.53 18.38 -9.56
N ALA A 127 -4.64 18.89 -8.72
CA ALA A 127 -3.22 18.55 -8.71
C ALA A 127 -2.92 17.53 -7.62
N VAL A 128 -2.18 16.47 -7.97
CA VAL A 128 -1.82 15.38 -7.07
C VAL A 128 -0.30 15.31 -6.90
N THR A 129 0.17 15.25 -5.66
CA THR A 129 1.58 14.95 -5.33
C THR A 129 1.62 13.69 -4.47
N LEU A 130 2.29 12.66 -4.98
CA LEU A 130 2.53 11.40 -4.28
C LEU A 130 3.94 11.41 -3.69
N THR A 131 4.06 11.30 -2.37
CA THR A 131 5.37 11.15 -1.71
C THR A 131 5.69 9.67 -1.54
N LEU A 132 6.89 9.28 -1.97
CA LEU A 132 7.46 7.95 -1.76
C LEU A 132 8.53 8.04 -0.69
N GLU A 133 8.29 7.38 0.44
CA GLU A 133 9.30 7.14 1.47
C GLU A 133 10.04 5.86 1.12
N THR A 134 11.31 5.96 0.78
CA THR A 134 12.08 4.84 0.24
C THR A 134 12.70 3.97 1.33
N GLY A 135 13.14 4.57 2.43
CA GLY A 135 13.99 3.90 3.41
C GLY A 135 15.37 3.51 2.83
N PRO A 136 16.12 2.65 3.54
CA PRO A 136 17.46 2.26 3.11
C PRO A 136 17.43 1.29 1.92
N PHE A 137 18.40 1.43 1.03
CA PHE A 137 18.68 0.41 0.01
C PHE A 137 19.23 -0.85 0.68
N ALA A 138 18.75 -2.02 0.26
CA ALA A 138 19.12 -3.32 0.80
C ALA A 138 19.41 -4.33 -0.30
N ARG A 139 20.19 -5.34 0.09
CA ARG A 139 20.51 -6.53 -0.70
C ARG A 139 20.04 -7.76 0.06
N PHE A 140 19.73 -8.84 -0.66
CA PHE A 140 19.41 -10.11 -0.04
C PHE A 140 20.60 -10.63 0.76
N GLY A 141 20.36 -10.88 2.05
CA GLY A 141 21.33 -11.42 2.99
C GLY A 141 21.25 -12.95 3.11
N ASP A 142 21.66 -13.45 4.27
CA ASP A 142 21.50 -14.85 4.59
C ASP A 142 20.03 -15.18 4.86
N ILE A 143 19.58 -16.34 4.41
CA ILE A 143 18.21 -16.80 4.64
C ILE A 143 18.25 -17.86 5.73
N ALA A 144 17.40 -17.72 6.74
CA ALA A 144 17.06 -18.81 7.64
C ALA A 144 15.73 -19.40 7.20
N VAL A 145 15.67 -20.73 7.15
CA VAL A 145 14.42 -21.48 7.04
C VAL A 145 14.21 -22.22 8.35
N VAL A 146 13.12 -21.88 9.04
CA VAL A 146 12.72 -22.47 10.34
C VAL A 146 11.41 -23.24 10.18
N ASP A 147 11.07 -24.07 11.16
CA ASP A 147 9.76 -24.73 11.31
C ASP A 147 9.35 -25.64 10.14
N LEU A 148 10.32 -26.30 9.52
CA LEU A 148 10.10 -27.38 8.55
C LEU A 148 9.84 -28.70 9.28
N VAL A 149 8.74 -29.38 8.93
CA VAL A 149 8.39 -30.70 9.48
C VAL A 149 8.81 -31.84 8.54
N SER A 150 8.42 -31.76 7.26
CA SER A 150 8.53 -32.87 6.30
C SER A 150 9.40 -32.59 5.07
N VAL A 151 9.88 -31.35 4.90
CA VAL A 151 10.64 -30.92 3.70
C VAL A 151 12.06 -30.57 4.10
N GLU A 152 13.04 -31.05 3.34
CA GLU A 152 14.44 -30.70 3.57
C GLU A 152 14.72 -29.22 3.27
N ARG A 153 15.61 -28.60 4.05
CA ARG A 153 16.05 -27.22 3.83
C ARG A 153 16.70 -27.00 2.46
N SER A 154 17.43 -27.99 1.98
CA SER A 154 18.09 -28.03 0.67
C SER A 154 17.10 -27.76 -0.48
N TYR A 155 15.90 -28.34 -0.39
CA TYR A 155 14.83 -28.15 -1.36
C TYR A 155 14.41 -26.66 -1.44
N VAL A 156 14.22 -26.02 -0.28
CA VAL A 156 13.84 -24.59 -0.21
C VAL A 156 14.94 -23.70 -0.78
N TYR A 157 16.20 -23.93 -0.38
CA TYR A 157 17.34 -23.18 -0.90
C TYR A 157 17.50 -23.35 -2.43
N GLY A 158 17.24 -24.54 -2.96
CA GLY A 158 17.29 -24.82 -4.40
C GLY A 158 16.22 -24.11 -5.22
N LYS A 159 15.18 -23.55 -4.59
CA LYS A 159 14.10 -22.81 -5.29
C LYS A 159 14.29 -21.30 -5.29
N LEU A 160 15.28 -20.77 -4.56
CA LEU A 160 15.55 -19.34 -4.47
C LEU A 160 15.81 -18.71 -5.86
N PRO A 161 15.03 -17.70 -6.27
CA PRO A 161 15.24 -16.99 -7.53
C PRO A 161 16.32 -15.89 -7.44
N TRP A 162 17.06 -15.79 -6.34
CA TRP A 162 18.15 -14.81 -6.16
C TRP A 162 19.35 -15.43 -5.46
N LYS A 163 20.46 -14.70 -5.47
CA LYS A 163 21.70 -15.00 -4.75
C LYS A 163 21.90 -13.99 -3.62
N ARG A 164 22.70 -14.40 -2.63
CA ARG A 164 23.16 -13.47 -1.59
C ARG A 164 23.93 -12.32 -2.25
N GLY A 165 23.62 -11.09 -1.82
CA GLY A 165 24.21 -9.87 -2.36
C GLY A 165 23.44 -9.25 -3.51
N ASP A 166 22.46 -9.94 -4.11
CA ASP A 166 21.58 -9.33 -5.11
C ASP A 166 20.77 -8.19 -4.49
N PRO A 167 20.47 -7.10 -5.23
CA PRO A 167 19.53 -6.08 -4.76
C PRO A 167 18.22 -6.71 -4.32
N TYR A 168 17.65 -6.21 -3.23
CA TYR A 168 16.33 -6.66 -2.80
C TYR A 168 15.30 -6.43 -3.91
N ASN A 169 14.44 -7.43 -4.16
CA ASN A 169 13.37 -7.31 -5.12
C ASN A 169 12.15 -8.08 -4.62
N GLU A 170 11.07 -7.36 -4.30
CA GLU A 170 9.81 -7.96 -3.82
C GLU A 170 9.21 -8.95 -4.83
N ALA A 171 9.36 -8.74 -6.13
CA ALA A 171 8.86 -9.66 -7.15
C ALA A 171 9.55 -11.03 -7.08
N LEU A 172 10.83 -11.07 -6.69
CA LEU A 172 11.55 -12.33 -6.51
C LEU A 172 11.03 -13.10 -5.28
N LEU A 173 10.61 -12.39 -4.22
CA LEU A 173 9.95 -13.04 -3.08
C LEU A 173 8.62 -13.68 -3.49
N ASP A 174 7.81 -12.97 -4.28
CA ASP A 174 6.55 -13.50 -4.79
C ASP A 174 6.77 -14.69 -5.74
N GLU A 175 7.83 -14.65 -6.55
CA GLU A 175 8.24 -15.79 -7.36
C GLU A 175 8.64 -16.99 -6.50
N LEU A 176 9.43 -16.79 -5.44
CA LEU A 176 9.77 -17.87 -4.51
C LEU A 176 8.51 -18.48 -3.89
N ARG A 177 7.58 -17.64 -3.41
CA ARG A 177 6.30 -18.09 -2.85
C ARG A 177 5.55 -18.97 -3.84
N LYS A 178 5.49 -18.56 -5.11
CA LYS A 178 4.87 -19.34 -6.18
C LYS A 178 5.57 -20.68 -6.40
N ARG A 179 6.90 -20.70 -6.53
CA ARG A 179 7.70 -21.92 -6.72
C ARG A 179 7.54 -22.93 -5.58
N LEU A 180 7.33 -22.44 -4.36
CA LEU A 180 7.12 -23.28 -3.18
C LEU A 180 5.67 -23.72 -3.02
N SER A 181 4.69 -22.94 -3.45
CA SER A 181 3.27 -23.31 -3.37
C SER A 181 2.83 -24.28 -4.46
N GLU A 182 3.41 -24.22 -5.66
CA GLU A 182 3.12 -25.12 -6.80
C GLU A 182 3.07 -26.63 -6.44
N PRO A 183 4.07 -27.21 -5.75
CA PRO A 183 4.05 -28.63 -5.41
C PRO A 183 3.08 -28.99 -4.26
N ARG A 184 2.34 -28.02 -3.71
CA ARG A 184 1.39 -28.18 -2.59
C ARG A 184 1.98 -28.81 -1.32
N LEU A 185 3.29 -28.72 -1.16
CA LEU A 185 4.02 -29.25 0.01
C LEU A 185 3.93 -28.34 1.24
N PHE A 186 3.48 -27.09 1.06
CA PHE A 186 3.37 -26.10 2.14
C PHE A 186 1.95 -25.55 2.19
N SER A 187 1.36 -25.52 3.39
CA SER A 187 0.01 -24.95 3.60
C SER A 187 0.05 -23.45 3.86
N VAL A 188 1.12 -22.95 4.51
CA VAL A 188 1.29 -21.53 4.81
C VAL A 188 2.74 -21.13 4.55
N ILE A 189 2.89 -20.01 3.86
CA ILE A 189 4.18 -19.42 3.52
C ILE A 189 4.23 -18.02 4.13
N ARG A 190 5.13 -17.80 5.08
CA ARG A 190 5.41 -16.45 5.59
C ARG A 190 6.84 -16.06 5.29
N VAL A 191 7.00 -14.81 4.89
CA VAL A 191 8.30 -14.22 4.58
C VAL A 191 8.33 -12.93 5.37
N ASP A 192 9.20 -12.91 6.38
CA ASP A 192 9.39 -11.74 7.23
C ASP A 192 10.54 -10.90 6.67
N ARG A 193 10.42 -9.58 6.82
CA ARG A 193 11.43 -8.58 6.45
C ARG A 193 11.94 -7.95 7.72
N SER A 194 12.34 -8.79 8.67
CA SER A 194 12.78 -8.35 9.99
C SER A 194 14.20 -7.82 9.92
N SER A 195 14.37 -6.57 10.37
CA SER A 195 15.69 -6.02 10.70
C SER A 195 16.21 -6.56 12.05
N ASN A 196 15.33 -7.08 12.92
CA ASN A 196 15.67 -7.44 14.28
C ASN A 196 15.15 -8.85 14.61
N TRP A 197 15.84 -9.87 14.09
CA TRP A 197 15.61 -11.25 14.51
C TRP A 197 16.49 -11.57 15.74
N PRO A 198 15.96 -12.18 16.82
CA PRO A 198 16.76 -12.49 18.00
C PRO A 198 17.84 -13.52 17.65
N MET A 199 19.09 -13.08 17.68
CA MET A 199 20.28 -13.94 17.61
C MET A 199 20.37 -14.77 18.90
N THR A 200 19.67 -15.91 18.97
CA THR A 200 19.98 -16.92 19.97
C THR A 200 20.88 -18.00 19.36
N THR A 201 22.10 -18.01 19.90
CA THR A 201 23.13 -19.05 19.96
C THR A 201 23.79 -19.51 18.65
N GLN A 202 24.89 -18.82 18.35
CA GLN A 202 26.20 -19.29 17.87
C GLN A 202 26.67 -18.55 16.59
N ARG A 203 27.61 -17.61 16.77
CA ARG A 203 28.34 -16.90 15.71
C ARG A 203 29.52 -17.74 15.18
N PRO A 204 30.01 -17.42 13.97
CA PRO A 204 31.37 -16.88 13.88
C PRO A 204 31.36 -15.45 13.32
N THR A 205 32.45 -14.77 13.61
CA THR A 205 32.70 -13.32 13.54
C THR A 205 32.69 -12.72 12.14
N GLY A 206 32.12 -11.50 12.04
CA GLY A 206 32.41 -10.53 10.98
C GLY A 206 31.28 -10.29 9.97
N ALA A 207 30.93 -9.01 9.78
CA ALA A 207 30.02 -8.43 8.78
C ALA A 207 28.50 -8.48 9.06
N ALA A 208 27.91 -7.27 9.06
CA ALA A 208 26.49 -7.02 9.18
C ALA A 208 25.70 -7.78 8.10
N THR A 209 24.82 -8.67 8.54
CA THR A 209 24.01 -9.55 7.69
C THR A 209 22.58 -9.58 8.21
N TRP A 210 21.62 -9.24 7.36
CA TRP A 210 20.18 -9.37 7.64
C TRP A 210 19.75 -10.83 7.41
N LYS A 211 18.91 -11.38 8.31
CA LYS A 211 18.45 -12.78 8.31
C LYS A 211 17.03 -12.95 8.89
N ALA A 212 16.14 -13.62 8.15
CA ALA A 212 15.15 -14.65 8.59
C ALA A 212 13.80 -14.62 7.82
N MET A 213 13.33 -15.80 7.36
CA MET A 213 11.92 -16.08 6.99
C MET A 213 11.38 -17.16 7.95
N SER A 214 10.18 -16.98 8.51
CA SER A 214 9.53 -17.96 9.40
C SER A 214 8.34 -18.66 8.72
N TRP A 215 8.11 -19.95 9.01
CA TRP A 215 7.09 -20.77 8.32
C TRP A 215 6.29 -21.64 9.30
N CYS A 216 5.08 -21.24 9.71
CA CYS A 216 4.20 -22.16 10.45
C CYS A 216 3.55 -23.15 9.48
N THR A 217 3.81 -24.45 9.62
CA THR A 217 2.94 -25.49 9.05
C THR A 217 1.85 -25.86 10.06
N GLY A 218 0.59 -25.83 9.65
CA GLY A 218 -0.55 -26.18 10.50
C GLY A 218 -0.62 -27.69 10.69
N SER A 219 -0.72 -28.14 11.95
CA SER A 219 -1.00 -29.54 12.29
C SER A 219 -2.43 -29.89 11.91
N TRP A 220 -2.62 -30.91 11.08
CA TRP A 220 -3.90 -31.61 11.01
C TRP A 220 -3.95 -32.59 12.17
N GLY A 221 -4.97 -32.44 13.02
CA GLY A 221 -5.27 -33.38 14.09
C GLY A 221 -5.60 -34.76 13.51
N THR A 222 -5.02 -35.79 14.12
CA THR A 222 -5.34 -37.19 13.84
C THR A 222 -6.62 -37.57 14.59
N VAL A 223 -7.48 -38.32 13.89
CA VAL A 223 -8.66 -39.06 14.37
C VAL A 223 -8.33 -39.95 15.56
#